data_AF-A0A2D6N0T9-F1
#
_entry.id   AF-A0A2D6N0T9-F1
#
_cell.length_a   1.000
_cell.length_b   1.000
_cell.length_c   1.000
_cell.angle_alpha   90.00
_cell.angle_beta   90.00
_cell.angle_gamma   90.00
#
_symmetry.space_group_name_H-M   'P 1'
#
loop_
_entity.id
_entity.type
_entity.pdbx_description
1 polymer ?
#
loop_
_entity_poly.entity_id
_entity_poly.type
_entity_poly.pdbx_seq_one_letter_code
_entity_poly.pdbx_strand_id
1 'polypeptide(L)' 'MQFNPFSDEFFNDPYETYRMLRNEAPVYHNEEWGFYALSRFQDVVEAHIDHRTFS' A
#
# COMPACT_ATOMS: atom_id res chain seq x y z
N MET A 1 -0.88 14.01 -1.82
CA MET A 1 0.28 13.17 -2.21
C MET A 1 -0.25 11.93 -2.88
N GLN A 2 0.24 11.59 -4.07
CA GLN A 2 0.01 10.26 -4.64
C GLN A 2 1.14 9.35 -4.16
N PHE A 3 0.78 8.16 -3.68
CA PHE A 3 1.76 7.12 -3.41
C PHE A 3 2.20 6.53 -4.74
N ASN A 4 3.49 6.67 -5.04
CA ASN A 4 4.14 6.08 -6.20
C ASN A 4 5.13 5.00 -5.74
N PRO A 5 4.78 3.70 -5.83
CA PRO A 5 5.69 2.60 -5.48
C PRO A 5 6.93 2.48 -6.37
N PHE A 6 7.00 3.21 -7.48
CA PHE A 6 8.10 3.16 -8.45
C PHE A 6 9.01 4.39 -8.42
N SER A 7 8.81 5.33 -7.50
CA SER A 7 9.65 6.53 -7.41
C SER A 7 11.00 6.23 -6.72
N ASP A 8 12.06 6.90 -7.17
CA ASP A 8 13.38 6.81 -6.53
C ASP A 8 13.32 7.23 -5.06
N GLU A 9 12.47 8.21 -4.71
CA GLU A 9 12.26 8.64 -3.33
C GLU A 9 11.73 7.48 -2.46
N PHE A 10 10.75 6.74 -2.96
CA PHE A 10 10.20 5.59 -2.26
C PHE A 10 11.22 4.45 -2.16
N PHE A 11 12.02 4.21 -3.20
CA PHE A 11 13.07 3.19 -3.15
C PHE A 11 14.19 3.52 -2.16
N ASN A 12 14.56 4.80 -2.04
CA ASN A 12 15.65 5.23 -1.17
C ASN A 12 15.23 5.41 0.29
N ASP A 13 14.01 5.88 0.56
CA ASP A 13 13.47 6.02 1.92
C ASP A 13 11.94 5.73 2.00
N PRO A 14 11.54 4.46 2.05
CA PRO A 14 10.12 4.09 2.06
C PRO A 14 9.44 4.29 3.42
N TYR A 15 10.20 4.54 4.50
CA TYR A 15 9.67 4.45 5.87
C TYR A 15 8.66 5.54 6.20
N GLU A 16 8.92 6.77 5.74
CA GLU A 16 7.99 7.90 5.87
C GLU A 16 6.69 7.63 5.12
N THR A 17 6.79 7.17 3.86
CA THR A 17 5.64 6.82 3.04
C THR A 17 4.79 5.73 3.70
N TYR A 18 5.41 4.67 4.20
CA TYR A 18 4.68 3.62 4.91
C TYR A 18 4.05 4.10 6.23
N ARG A 19 4.68 5.03 6.94
CA ARG A 19 4.11 5.63 8.15
C ARG A 19 2.83 6.40 7.82
N MET A 20 2.88 7.24 6.78
CA MET A 20 1.72 7.99 6.31
C MET A 20 0.60 7.04 5.87
N LEU A 21 0.91 6.05 5.01
CA LEU A 21 -0.08 5.07 4.54
C LEU A 21 -0.77 4.36 5.72
N ARG A 22 -0.03 3.85 6.70
CA ARG A 22 -0.64 3.14 7.84
C ARG A 22 -1.57 4.00 8.71
N ASN A 23 -1.22 5.28 8.86
CA ASN A 23 -1.92 6.22 9.75
C ASN A 23 -3.12 6.88 9.07
N GLU A 24 -2.95 7.32 7.82
CA GLU A 24 -3.90 8.20 7.14
C GLU A 24 -4.68 7.49 6.02
N ALA A 25 -4.06 6.53 5.34
CA ALA A 25 -4.66 5.82 4.20
C ALA A 25 -4.32 4.31 4.21
N PRO A 26 -4.78 3.56 5.23
CA PRO A 26 -4.37 2.17 5.43
C PRO A 26 -4.74 1.26 4.24
N VAL A 27 -5.84 1.61 3.56
CA VAL A 27 -6.23 1.13 2.24
C VAL A 27 -6.14 2.31 1.28
N TYR A 28 -5.05 2.40 0.53
CA TYR A 28 -4.83 3.45 -0.44
C TYR A 28 -5.34 3.03 -1.82
N HIS A 29 -6.06 3.92 -2.51
CA HIS A 29 -6.51 3.71 -3.88
C HIS A 29 -5.76 4.66 -4.81
N ASN A 30 -5.08 4.12 -5.82
CA ASN A 30 -4.47 4.89 -6.89
C ASN A 30 -5.40 4.86 -8.10
N GLU A 31 -6.06 5.97 -8.39
CA GLU A 31 -7.00 6.08 -9.53
C GLU A 31 -6.29 6.08 -10.89
N GLU A 32 -5.03 6.53 -10.95
CA GLU A 32 -4.27 6.63 -12.20
C GLU A 32 -3.90 5.26 -12.75
N TRP A 33 -3.47 4.35 -11.86
CA TRP A 33 -3.04 2.99 -12.21
C TRP A 33 -4.05 1.92 -11.78
N GLY A 34 -5.15 2.31 -11.14
CA GLY A 34 -6.28 1.44 -10.80
C GLY A 34 -5.95 0.35 -9.78
N PHE A 35 -5.06 0.61 -8.82
CA PHE A 35 -4.68 -0.37 -7.80
C PHE A 35 -5.04 0.07 -6.39
N TYR A 36 -5.19 -0.92 -5.51
CA TYR A 36 -5.28 -0.74 -4.07
C TYR A 36 -3.99 -1.20 -3.40
N ALA A 37 -3.52 -0.44 -2.40
CA ALA A 37 -2.39 -0.81 -1.56
C ALA A 37 -2.83 -0.93 -0.10
N LEU A 38 -2.56 -2.10 0.47
CA LEU A 38 -2.72 -2.39 1.89
C LEU A 38 -1.40 -2.14 2.60
N SER A 39 -1.42 -1.37 3.69
CA SER A 39 -0.20 -0.96 4.40
C SER A 39 -0.10 -1.46 5.83
N ARG A 40 -1.21 -1.90 6.43
CA ARG A 40 -1.21 -2.52 7.77
C ARG A 40 -0.89 -3.99 7.63
N PHE A 41 -0.05 -4.47 8.54
CA PHE A 41 0.40 -5.87 8.55
C PHE A 41 -0.78 -6.84 8.59
N GLN A 42 -1.79 -6.57 9.44
CA GLN A 42 -2.95 -7.44 9.58
C GLN A 42 -3.73 -7.55 8.26
N ASP A 43 -4.06 -6.42 7.62
CA ASP A 43 -4.80 -6.38 6.35
C ASP A 43 -4.04 -7.16 5.25
N VAL A 44 -2.72 -6.99 5.18
CA VAL A 44 -1.87 -7.71 4.22
C VAL A 44 -1.88 -9.21 4.47
N VAL A 45 -1.75 -9.65 5.73
CA VAL A 45 -1.74 -11.07 6.09
C VAL A 45 -3.08 -11.73 5.80
N GLU A 46 -4.19 -11.07 6.15
CA GLU A 46 -5.53 -11.59 5.89
C GLU A 46 -5.79 -11.74 4.38
N ALA A 47 -5.45 -10.72 3.58
CA ALA A 47 -5.57 -10.78 2.13
C ALA A 47 -4.65 -11.83 1.50
N HIS A 48 -3.43 -12.01 2.03
CA HIS A 48 -2.48 -13.00 1.53
C HIS A 48 -2.94 -14.44 1.77
N ILE A 49 -3.64 -14.71 2.88
CA ILE A 49 -4.15 -16.04 3.20
C ILE A 49 -5.42 -16.35 2.37
N ASP A 50 -6.30 -15.35 2.17
CA ASP A 50 -7.52 -15.49 1.37
C ASP A 50 -7.30 -15.31 -0.14
N HIS A 51 -6.46 -16.18 -0.71
CA HIS A 51 -6.18 -16.23 -2.15
C HIS A 51 -7.43 -16.50 -3.03
N ARG A 52 -8.54 -16.94 -2.43
CA ARG A 52 -9.78 -17.19 -3.17
C ARG A 52 -10.51 -15.89 -3.49
N THR A 53 -10.48 -14.95 -2.55
CA THR A 53 -11.03 -13.61 -2.73
C THR A 53 -10.03 -12.68 -3.42
N PHE A 54 -8.73 -12.86 -3.15
CA PHE A 54 -7.64 -12.04 -3.70
C PHE A 54 -6.70 -12.89 -4.57
N SER A 55 -6.84 -12.82 -5.90
CA SER A 55 -6.06 -13.61 -6.88
C SER A 55 -5.36 -12.75 -7.93
#